data_AF-X5QVL1-F1
#
_entry.id   AF-X5QVL1-F1
#
_cell.length_a   1.000
_cell.length_b   1.000
_cell.length_c   1.000
_cell.angle_alpha   90.00
_cell.angle_beta   90.00
_cell.angle_gamma   90.00
#
_symmetry.space_group_name_H-M   'P 1'
#
loop_
_entity.id
_entity.type
_entity.pdbx_description
1 polymer ?
#
loop_
_entity_poly.entity_id
_entity_poly.type
_entity_poly.pdbx_seq_one_letter_code
_entity_poly.pdbx_strand_id
1 'polypeptide(L)' 'MAARRFSHWCDAVRTLSSDTLFMGQQQIRIEHFGAPYRLKVPGQGR' A
#
# COMPACT_ATOMS: atom_id res chain seq x y z
N MET A 1 -7.84 -19.10 2.84
CA MET A 1 -7.64 -17.63 2.94
C MET A 1 -6.66 -17.37 4.08
N ALA A 2 -5.38 -17.15 3.80
CA ALA A 2 -4.33 -17.11 4.82
C ALA A 2 -4.02 -15.66 5.21
N ALA A 3 -4.51 -15.21 6.37
CA ALA A 3 -4.10 -13.95 6.98
C ALA A 3 -2.70 -14.14 7.62
N ARG A 4 -1.66 -13.73 6.89
CA ARG A 4 -0.29 -13.70 7.42
C ARG A 4 -0.22 -12.56 8.43
N ARG A 5 -0.08 -12.93 9.70
CA ARG A 5 0.09 -12.01 10.83
C ARG A 5 1.41 -11.27 10.62
N PHE A 6 1.34 -10.00 10.26
CA PHE A 6 2.50 -9.12 10.18
C PHE A 6 2.96 -8.80 11.60
N SER A 7 4.19 -9.19 11.91
CA SER A 7 4.78 -9.15 13.24
C SER A 7 4.83 -7.74 13.82
N HIS A 8 4.32 -7.63 15.04
CA HIS A 8 4.15 -6.44 15.87
C HIS A 8 5.50 -5.94 16.44
N TRP A 9 6.37 -5.35 15.61
CA TRP A 9 7.61 -4.70 16.13
C TRP A 9 8.21 -3.60 15.24
N CYS A 10 7.40 -2.66 14.73
CA CYS A 10 7.92 -1.36 14.26
C CYS A 10 6.92 -0.27 14.61
N ASP A 11 7.24 0.54 15.61
CA ASP A 11 6.55 1.74 16.03
C ASP A 11 6.01 2.60 14.85
N ALA A 12 4.74 3.02 14.95
CA ALA A 12 4.03 4.00 14.12
C ALA A 12 3.76 3.70 12.63
N VAL A 13 4.02 2.51 12.09
CA VAL A 13 3.68 2.20 10.68
C VAL A 13 2.27 1.62 10.56
N ARG A 14 1.31 2.43 10.06
CA ARG A 14 -0.03 1.93 9.71
C ARG A 14 0.06 1.01 8.50
N THR A 15 -0.21 -0.28 8.70
CA THR A 15 -0.32 -1.26 7.60
C THR A 15 -1.74 -1.27 7.05
N LEU A 16 -1.88 -1.16 5.73
CA LEU A 16 -3.15 -1.27 5.01
C LEU A 16 -3.03 -2.38 3.95
N SER A 17 -4.13 -3.09 3.68
CA SER A 17 -4.16 -4.03 2.56
C SER A 17 -4.10 -3.28 1.23
N SER A 18 -3.51 -3.88 0.20
CA SER A 18 -3.48 -3.30 -1.15
C SER A 18 -4.89 -3.03 -1.68
N ASP A 19 -5.86 -3.87 -1.35
CA ASP A 19 -7.27 -3.70 -1.75
C ASP A 19 -7.83 -2.39 -1.17
N THR A 20 -7.55 -2.13 0.11
CA THR A 20 -8.00 -0.93 0.82
C THR A 20 -7.26 0.31 0.35
N LEU A 21 -5.95 0.18 0.15
CA LEU A 21 -5.09 1.29 -0.24
C LEU A 21 -5.38 1.78 -1.66
N PHE A 22 -5.67 0.87 -2.58
CA PHE A 22 -5.87 1.19 -3.98
C PHE A 22 -7.34 1.31 -4.38
N MET A 23 -8.29 0.84 -3.57
CA MET A 23 -9.74 0.96 -3.82
C MET A 23 -10.16 0.55 -5.25
N GLY A 24 -9.56 -0.54 -5.76
CA GLY A 24 -9.81 -1.03 -7.12
C GLY A 24 -9.02 -0.33 -8.24
N GLN A 25 -8.21 0.68 -7.91
CA GLN A 25 -7.30 1.34 -8.86
C GLN A 25 -5.98 0.56 -8.99
N GLN A 26 -5.28 0.73 -10.10
CA GLN A 26 -3.92 0.16 -10.25
C GLN A 26 -2.83 1.07 -9.67
N GLN A 27 -3.18 2.34 -9.42
CA GLN A 27 -2.27 3.36 -8.94
C GLN A 27 -2.98 4.36 -8.04
N ILE A 28 -2.23 4.91 -7.09
CA ILE A 28 -2.66 6.02 -6.25
C ILE A 28 -1.58 7.10 -6.22
N ARG A 29 -2.01 8.34 -5.94
CA ARG A 29 -1.13 9.48 -5.71
C ARG A 29 -1.13 9.80 -4.22
N ILE A 30 0.04 9.93 -3.64
CA ILE A 30 0.23 10.40 -2.27
C ILE A 30 1.01 11.70 -2.33
N GLU A 31 0.73 12.61 -1.42
CA GLU A 31 1.50 13.84 -1.27
C GLU A 31 2.40 13.73 -0.05
N HIS A 32 3.66 14.11 -0.20
CA HIS A 32 4.64 14.13 0.88
C HIS A 32 5.45 15.43 0.77
N PHE A 33 5.29 16.31 1.76
CA PHE A 33 5.87 17.65 1.78
C PHE A 33 5.58 18.48 0.51
N GLY A 34 4.33 18.44 0.03
CA GLY A 34 3.91 19.14 -1.20
C GLY A 34 4.39 18.49 -2.50
N ALA A 35 5.20 17.43 -2.42
CA ALA A 35 5.65 16.68 -3.58
C ALA A 35 4.74 15.46 -3.82
N PRO A 36 4.27 15.26 -5.06
CA PRO A 36 3.44 14.12 -5.40
C PRO A 36 4.26 12.87 -5.71
N TYR A 37 3.91 11.78 -5.06
CA TYR A 37 4.45 10.45 -5.31
C TYR A 37 3.36 9.53 -5.84
N ARG A 38 3.75 8.53 -6.61
CA ARG A 38 2.82 7.58 -7.24
C ARG A 38 3.18 6.17 -6.84
N LEU A 39 2.24 5.51 -6.16
CA LEU A 39 2.31 4.10 -5.86
C LEU A 39 1.52 3.34 -6.93
N LYS A 40 2.07 2.25 -7.44
CA LYS A 40 1.41 1.37 -8.42
C LYS A 40 1.58 -0.08 -7.98
N VAL A 41 0.54 -0.87 -8.12
CA VAL A 41 0.67 -2.33 -8.06
C VAL A 41 1.04 -2.79 -9.48
N PRO A 42 2.19 -3.47 -9.68
CA PRO A 42 2.49 -4.05 -10.97
C PRO A 42 1.39 -5.06 -11.33
N GLY A 43 0.91 -5.01 -12.57
CA GLY A 43 0.00 -6.04 -13.08
C GLY A 43 0.66 -7.42 -12.92
N GLN A 44 -0.14 -8.40 -12.51
CA GLN A 44 0.33 -9.78 -12.29
C GLN A 44 0.93 -10.32 -13.59
N GLY A 45 2.27 -10.35 -13.67
CA GLY A 45 2.98 -10.71 -14.91
C GLY A 45 4.44 -10.28 -15.04
N ARG A 46 5.08 -9.70 -14.02
CA ARG A 46 6.55 -9.53 -13.95
C ARG A 46 7.07 -9.84 -12.57
#